data_AF-A0AA88SI62-F1
#
_entry.id   AF-A0AA88SI62-F1
#
_cell.length_a   1.000
_cell.length_b   1.000
_cell.length_c   1.000
_cell.angle_alpha   90.00
_cell.angle_beta   90.00
_cell.angle_gamma   90.00
#
_symmetry.space_group_name_H-M   'P 1'
#
loop_
_entity.id
_entity.type
_entity.pdbx_description
1 polymer ?
#
loop_
_entity_poly.entity_id
_entity_poly.type
_entity_poly.pdbx_seq_one_letter_code
_entity_poly.pdbx_strand_id
1 'polypeptide(L)'
;MLQMVQLFKCEEDALQAVEWLGELLDALLKTHVRLGDDSQETRAMLDKHRKFVDVAQSTYDYGRQLLQATVVLCQSLRCTTRSSGDTLPRLNRVWKQFSVSADERQQRLELALNFHSTAERVFQQKCVEAECLDDVDSSGKTLLDRLMMPIIFPDGSEQYFGSPSEMAAAAEGVRERLLLIEERRLQLQEARLHNNEEEKEEVMLKGQEARLDVIGEELSEKEEQDEEEEGEVEQQESV
;
A
#
# COMPACT_ATOMS: atom_id res chain seq x y z
N MET A 1 10.18 58.81 -3.38
CA MET A 1 9.21 58.29 -4.37
C MET A 1 9.40 56.80 -4.62
N LEU A 2 10.61 56.32 -4.94
CA LEU A 2 10.90 54.90 -5.23
C LEU A 2 10.53 53.91 -4.11
N GLN A 3 10.84 54.22 -2.84
CA GLN A 3 10.53 53.32 -1.70
C GLN A 3 9.03 53.14 -1.44
N MET A 4 8.22 54.16 -1.74
CA MET A 4 6.77 54.08 -1.60
C MET A 4 6.15 53.19 -2.69
N VAL A 5 6.69 53.24 -3.91
CA VAL A 5 6.30 52.31 -5.00
C VAL A 5 6.67 50.88 -4.65
N GLN A 6 7.87 50.65 -4.10
CA GLN A 6 8.30 49.33 -3.63
C GLN A 6 7.38 48.77 -2.55
N LEU A 7 6.94 49.61 -1.60
CA LEU A 7 6.01 49.21 -0.55
C LEU A 7 4.70 48.66 -1.13
N PHE A 8 4.06 49.40 -2.03
CA PHE A 8 2.81 48.96 -2.66
C PHE A 8 2.99 47.68 -3.47
N LYS A 9 4.10 47.56 -4.20
CA LYS A 9 4.42 46.35 -4.95
C LYS A 9 4.59 45.14 -4.04
N CYS A 10 5.31 45.27 -2.92
CA CYS A 10 5.46 44.18 -1.96
C CYS A 10 4.12 43.77 -1.34
N GLU A 11 3.22 44.71 -1.05
CA GLU A 11 1.87 44.40 -0.56
C GLU A 11 1.03 43.64 -1.61
N GLU A 12 1.07 44.07 -2.87
CA GLU A 12 0.37 43.43 -3.98
C GLU A 12 0.91 42.03 -4.26
N ASP A 13 2.24 41.88 -4.37
CA ASP A 13 2.88 40.59 -4.61
C ASP A 13 2.62 39.61 -3.45
N ALA A 14 2.52 40.12 -2.20
CA ALA A 14 2.21 39.28 -1.04
C ALA A 14 0.77 38.76 -1.09
N LEU A 15 -0.18 39.59 -1.53
CA LEU A 15 -1.56 39.14 -1.77
C LEU A 15 -1.60 38.10 -2.88
N GLN A 16 -0.84 38.29 -3.95
CA GLN A 16 -0.76 37.33 -5.05
C GLN A 16 -0.20 35.97 -4.59
N ALA A 17 0.79 35.97 -3.68
CA ALA A 17 1.31 34.73 -3.10
C ALA A 17 0.23 33.96 -2.29
N VAL A 18 -0.70 34.66 -1.64
CA VAL A 18 -1.84 34.01 -0.96
C VAL A 18 -2.75 33.31 -1.97
N GLU A 19 -3.08 33.98 -3.07
CA GLU A 19 -3.95 33.40 -4.11
C GLU A 19 -3.28 32.20 -4.79
N TRP A 20 -2.01 32.30 -5.17
CA TRP A 20 -1.26 31.16 -5.73
C TRP A 20 -1.20 29.97 -4.78
N LEU A 21 -1.01 30.21 -3.48
CA LEU A 21 -1.02 29.13 -2.49
C LEU A 21 -2.42 28.51 -2.35
N GLY A 22 -3.48 29.32 -2.49
CA GLY A 22 -4.87 28.85 -2.53
C GLY A 22 -5.15 27.99 -3.76
N GLU A 23 -4.66 28.38 -4.93
CA GLU A 23 -4.75 27.58 -6.17
C GLU A 23 -4.02 26.24 -6.04
N LEU A 24 -2.86 26.22 -5.38
CA LEU A 24 -2.14 24.98 -5.09
C LEU A 24 -2.92 24.08 -4.13
N LEU A 25 -3.53 24.63 -3.08
CA LEU A 25 -4.41 23.87 -2.19
C LEU A 25 -5.60 23.27 -2.95
N ASP A 26 -6.27 24.06 -3.80
CA ASP A 26 -7.40 23.61 -4.61
C ASP A 26 -6.99 22.50 -5.59
N ALA A 27 -5.84 22.66 -6.26
CA ALA A 27 -5.28 21.65 -7.15
C ALA A 27 -4.93 20.35 -6.41
N LEU A 28 -4.35 20.46 -5.21
CA LEU A 28 -4.08 19.32 -4.34
C LEU A 28 -5.37 18.58 -3.99
N LEU A 29 -6.42 19.29 -3.60
CA LEU A 29 -7.67 18.65 -3.21
C LEU A 29 -8.40 18.02 -4.41
N LYS A 30 -8.45 18.69 -5.57
CA LYS A 30 -9.27 18.23 -6.71
C LYS A 30 -8.60 17.17 -7.57
N THR A 31 -7.30 17.28 -7.82
CA THR A 31 -6.65 16.49 -8.88
C THR A 31 -5.83 15.32 -8.33
N HIS A 32 -5.51 15.35 -7.05
CA HIS A 32 -4.62 14.40 -6.42
C HIS A 32 -5.42 13.35 -5.61
N VAL A 33 -6.28 12.62 -6.32
CA VAL A 33 -7.07 11.50 -5.76
C VAL A 33 -6.38 10.15 -6.00
N ARG A 34 -5.72 9.98 -7.14
CA ARG A 34 -5.03 8.72 -7.52
C ARG A 34 -3.81 8.45 -6.64
N LEU A 35 -3.58 7.15 -6.38
CA LEU A 35 -2.49 6.60 -5.58
C LEU A 35 -1.48 5.77 -6.38
N GLY A 36 -1.84 5.34 -7.60
CA GLY A 36 -1.06 4.44 -8.43
C GLY A 36 -1.53 2.99 -8.33
N ASP A 37 -1.38 2.24 -9.43
CA ASP A 37 -1.91 0.88 -9.59
C ASP A 37 -0.87 -0.20 -9.18
N ASP A 38 0.40 0.20 -9.04
CA ASP A 38 1.51 -0.65 -8.59
C ASP A 38 2.58 0.13 -7.81
N SER A 39 3.58 -0.58 -7.26
CA SER A 39 4.62 0.03 -6.42
C SER A 39 5.48 1.05 -7.17
N GLN A 40 5.68 0.87 -8.48
CA GLN A 40 6.47 1.77 -9.32
C GLN A 40 5.71 3.07 -9.59
N GLU A 41 4.43 2.99 -9.98
CA GLU A 41 3.58 4.16 -10.21
C GLU A 41 3.39 4.96 -8.92
N THR A 42 3.10 4.29 -7.80
CA THR A 42 2.95 4.98 -6.51
C THR A 42 4.24 5.71 -6.10
N ARG A 43 5.42 5.11 -6.33
CA ARG A 43 6.71 5.78 -6.08
C ARG A 43 6.88 7.02 -6.97
N ALA A 44 6.52 6.93 -8.25
CA ALA A 44 6.54 8.09 -9.14
C ALA A 44 5.56 9.20 -8.69
N MET A 45 4.41 8.83 -8.14
CA MET A 45 3.45 9.78 -7.57
C MET A 45 3.97 10.44 -6.30
N LEU A 46 4.68 9.72 -5.43
CA LEU A 46 5.38 10.29 -4.26
C LEU A 46 6.43 11.32 -4.68
N ASP A 47 7.24 11.02 -5.70
CA ASP A 47 8.28 11.95 -6.18
C ASP A 47 7.65 13.21 -6.80
N LYS A 48 6.55 13.07 -7.53
CA LYS A 48 5.77 14.22 -8.04
C LYS A 48 5.18 15.04 -6.88
N HIS A 49 4.64 14.37 -5.86
CA HIS A 49 4.05 15.03 -4.71
C HIS A 49 5.09 15.83 -3.92
N ARG A 50 6.29 15.29 -3.68
CA ARG A 50 7.40 16.01 -3.03
C ARG A 50 7.74 17.31 -3.75
N LYS A 51 7.93 17.24 -5.08
CA LYS A 51 8.20 18.42 -5.91
C LYS A 51 7.06 19.44 -5.84
N PHE A 52 5.81 18.98 -5.77
CA PHE A 52 4.65 19.84 -5.63
C PHE A 52 4.63 20.57 -4.28
N VAL A 53 4.97 19.87 -3.19
CA VAL A 53 5.11 20.47 -1.85
C VAL A 53 6.25 21.50 -1.83
N ASP A 54 7.38 21.21 -2.47
CA ASP A 54 8.51 22.16 -2.58
C ASP A 54 8.10 23.47 -3.28
N VAL A 55 7.27 23.39 -4.32
CA VAL A 55 6.71 24.55 -5.01
C VAL A 55 5.83 25.37 -4.06
N ALA A 56 4.93 24.72 -3.32
CA ALA A 56 4.05 25.40 -2.37
C ALA A 56 4.82 26.06 -1.22
N GLN A 57 5.84 25.36 -0.68
CA GLN A 57 6.73 25.91 0.35
C GLN A 57 7.45 27.16 -0.17
N SER A 58 7.99 27.10 -1.39
CA SER A 58 8.66 28.25 -2.01
C SER A 58 7.71 29.44 -2.21
N THR A 59 6.46 29.20 -2.62
CA THR A 59 5.43 30.24 -2.75
C THR A 59 5.08 30.85 -1.39
N TYR A 60 4.95 30.04 -0.33
CA TYR A 60 4.72 30.51 1.02
C TYR A 60 5.87 31.38 1.55
N ASP A 61 7.12 30.91 1.38
CA ASP A 61 8.31 31.64 1.81
C ASP A 61 8.49 32.95 1.05
N TYR A 62 8.18 32.97 -0.25
CA TYR A 62 8.13 34.19 -1.05
C TYR A 62 7.14 35.21 -0.46
N GLY A 63 5.91 34.79 -0.17
CA GLY A 63 4.91 35.65 0.47
C GLY A 63 5.37 36.20 1.82
N ARG A 64 6.01 35.38 2.65
CA ARG A 64 6.57 35.81 3.94
C ARG A 64 7.69 36.84 3.79
N GLN A 65 8.60 36.63 2.83
CA GLN A 65 9.70 37.56 2.57
C GLN A 65 9.18 38.93 2.12
N LEU A 66 8.15 38.96 1.26
CA LEU A 66 7.50 40.21 0.85
C LEU A 66 6.86 40.94 2.02
N LEU A 67 6.13 40.22 2.88
CA LEU A 67 5.53 40.82 4.08
C LEU A 67 6.59 41.37 5.05
N GLN A 68 7.71 40.66 5.21
CA GLN A 68 8.84 41.16 6.00
C GLN A 68 9.45 42.43 5.38
N ALA A 69 9.63 42.46 4.05
CA ALA A 69 10.11 43.64 3.34
C ALA A 69 9.16 44.84 3.51
N THR A 70 7.84 44.60 3.45
CA THR A 70 6.81 45.62 3.71
C THR A 70 6.96 46.23 5.11
N VAL A 71 7.18 45.41 6.14
CA VAL A 71 7.42 45.90 7.51
C VAL A 71 8.66 46.80 7.60
N VAL A 72 9.77 46.37 6.99
CA VAL A 72 11.03 47.16 6.96
C VAL A 72 10.84 48.48 6.22
N LEU A 73 10.15 48.48 5.07
CA LEU A 73 9.87 49.67 4.29
C LEU A 73 8.99 50.66 5.07
N CYS A 74 7.97 50.19 5.78
CA CYS A 74 7.13 51.04 6.61
C CYS A 74 7.88 51.70 7.75
N GLN A 75 8.77 50.97 8.43
CA GLN A 75 9.65 51.54 9.44
C GLN A 75 10.55 52.65 8.86
N SER A 76 11.15 52.40 7.69
CA SER A 76 11.99 53.38 6.99
C SER A 76 11.22 54.63 6.57
N LEU A 77 9.98 54.45 6.11
CA LEU A 77 9.12 55.53 5.62
C LEU A 77 8.35 56.25 6.73
N ARG A 78 8.41 55.74 7.98
CA ARG A 78 7.61 56.20 9.13
C ARG A 78 6.12 56.23 8.81
N CYS A 79 5.65 55.24 8.06
CA CYS A 79 4.24 55.08 7.71
C CYS A 79 3.71 53.73 8.20
N THR A 80 2.40 53.64 8.37
CA THR A 80 1.71 52.40 8.73
C THR A 80 1.15 51.74 7.48
N THR A 81 1.39 50.45 7.29
CA THR A 81 0.72 49.65 6.25
C THR A 81 -0.78 49.63 6.50
N ARG A 82 -1.61 49.76 5.45
CA ARG A 82 -3.07 49.66 5.57
C ARG A 82 -3.61 48.28 5.19
N SER A 83 -2.84 47.47 4.42
CA SER A 83 -3.29 46.15 3.92
C SER A 83 -2.54 44.95 4.53
N SER A 84 -1.28 45.11 5.00
CA SER A 84 -0.44 43.98 5.43
C SER A 84 -0.94 43.20 6.65
N GLY A 85 -1.74 43.83 7.52
CA GLY A 85 -2.18 43.26 8.80
C GLY A 85 -2.97 41.96 8.65
N ASP A 86 -3.79 41.86 7.61
CA ASP A 86 -4.66 40.70 7.37
C ASP A 86 -4.04 39.70 6.37
N THR A 87 -3.08 40.14 5.55
CA THR A 87 -2.42 39.28 4.55
C THR A 87 -1.60 38.17 5.21
N LEU A 88 -0.84 38.46 6.27
CA LEU A 88 -0.05 37.45 6.97
C LEU A 88 -0.94 36.35 7.61
N PRO A 89 -2.02 36.68 8.36
CA PRO A 89 -2.98 35.69 8.82
C PRO A 89 -3.58 34.83 7.69
N ARG A 90 -3.95 35.45 6.55
CA ARG A 90 -4.49 34.72 5.39
C ARG A 90 -3.46 33.74 4.82
N LEU A 91 -2.22 34.20 4.57
CA LEU A 91 -1.12 33.37 4.08
C LEU A 91 -0.88 32.16 5.00
N ASN A 92 -0.80 32.42 6.30
CA ASN A 92 -0.60 31.35 7.30
C ASN A 92 -1.78 30.37 7.38
N ARG A 93 -3.01 30.85 7.20
CA ARG A 93 -4.20 29.99 7.19
C ARG A 93 -4.15 29.01 6.02
N VAL A 94 -3.96 29.53 4.80
CA VAL A 94 -3.90 28.70 3.59
C VAL A 94 -2.71 27.74 3.67
N TRP A 95 -1.55 28.20 4.16
CA TRP A 95 -0.39 27.34 4.36
C TRP A 95 -0.65 26.16 5.30
N LYS A 96 -1.34 26.39 6.42
CA LYS A 96 -1.68 25.30 7.35
C LYS A 96 -2.66 24.31 6.72
N GLN A 97 -3.66 24.79 5.99
CA GLN A 97 -4.60 23.92 5.26
C GLN A 97 -3.89 23.10 4.19
N PHE A 98 -2.97 23.72 3.44
CA PHE A 98 -2.11 23.05 2.47
C PHE A 98 -1.23 21.99 3.14
N SER A 99 -0.54 22.32 4.23
CA SER A 99 0.38 21.41 4.93
C SER A 99 -0.33 20.16 5.42
N VAL A 100 -1.48 20.33 6.09
CA VAL A 100 -2.29 19.20 6.57
C VAL A 100 -2.78 18.33 5.40
N SER A 101 -3.21 18.96 4.31
CA SER A 101 -3.63 18.23 3.10
C SER A 101 -2.45 17.49 2.44
N ALA A 102 -1.27 18.10 2.39
CA ALA A 102 -0.10 17.48 1.81
C ALA A 102 0.37 16.28 2.63
N ASP A 103 0.42 16.42 3.95
CA ASP A 103 0.78 15.34 4.87
C ASP A 103 -0.20 14.16 4.76
N GLU A 104 -1.49 14.43 4.68
CA GLU A 104 -2.51 13.41 4.48
C GLU A 104 -2.29 12.64 3.17
N ARG A 105 -2.01 13.37 2.07
CA ARG A 105 -1.73 12.73 0.78
C ARG A 105 -0.46 11.89 0.83
N GLN A 106 0.60 12.40 1.44
CA GLN A 106 1.86 11.69 1.61
C GLN A 106 1.63 10.37 2.35
N GLN A 107 0.91 10.38 3.47
CA GLN A 107 0.59 9.18 4.24
C GLN A 107 -0.19 8.15 3.40
N ARG A 108 -1.20 8.58 2.64
CA ARG A 108 -1.99 7.69 1.78
C ARG A 108 -1.14 7.04 0.68
N LEU A 109 -0.23 7.80 0.07
CA LEU A 109 0.70 7.27 -0.93
C LEU A 109 1.72 6.31 -0.32
N GLU A 110 2.20 6.57 0.90
CA GLU A 110 3.11 5.67 1.61
C GLU A 110 2.44 4.34 1.99
N LEU A 111 1.18 4.40 2.47
CA LEU A 111 0.37 3.21 2.73
C LEU A 111 0.13 2.41 1.44
N ALA A 112 -0.20 3.09 0.33
CA ALA A 112 -0.37 2.46 -0.98
C ALA A 112 0.93 1.80 -1.47
N LEU A 113 2.07 2.46 -1.29
CA LEU A 113 3.37 1.91 -1.69
C LEU A 113 3.70 0.65 -0.88
N ASN A 114 3.44 0.68 0.43
CA ASN A 114 3.65 -0.49 1.29
C ASN A 114 2.74 -1.65 0.86
N PHE A 115 1.44 -1.39 0.68
CA PHE A 115 0.48 -2.39 0.22
C PHE A 115 0.91 -3.03 -1.11
N HIS A 116 1.21 -2.22 -2.14
CA HIS A 116 1.63 -2.74 -3.45
C HIS A 116 2.94 -3.51 -3.37
N SER A 117 3.94 -3.00 -2.64
CA SER A 117 5.25 -3.68 -2.51
C SER A 117 5.11 -5.03 -1.79
N THR A 118 4.29 -5.09 -0.75
CA THR A 118 4.04 -6.32 0.01
C THR A 118 3.26 -7.32 -0.84
N ALA A 119 2.23 -6.88 -1.56
CA ALA A 119 1.46 -7.72 -2.47
C ALA A 119 2.34 -8.28 -3.61
N GLU A 120 3.15 -7.45 -4.26
CA GLU A 120 4.09 -7.86 -5.31
C GLU A 120 5.08 -8.92 -4.82
N ARG A 121 5.66 -8.71 -3.63
CA ARG A 121 6.58 -9.69 -3.01
C ARG A 121 5.90 -11.05 -2.84
N VAL A 122 4.66 -11.04 -2.34
CA VAL A 122 3.85 -12.26 -2.21
C VAL A 122 3.67 -12.89 -3.59
N PHE A 123 3.19 -12.18 -4.60
CA PHE A 123 2.97 -12.70 -5.97
C PHE A 123 4.20 -13.28 -6.66
N GLN A 124 5.41 -12.79 -6.34
CA GLN A 124 6.66 -13.31 -6.91
C GLN A 124 7.18 -14.58 -6.22
N GLN A 125 6.79 -14.83 -4.97
CA GLN A 125 7.24 -16.00 -4.21
C GLN A 125 6.45 -17.25 -4.61
N LYS A 126 7.16 -18.35 -4.92
CA LYS A 126 6.53 -19.65 -5.26
C LYS A 126 5.88 -20.34 -4.05
N CYS A 127 6.50 -20.22 -2.88
CA CYS A 127 5.97 -20.72 -1.62
C CYS A 127 5.72 -19.51 -0.73
N VAL A 128 4.47 -19.28 -0.35
CA VAL A 128 4.07 -18.15 0.50
C VAL A 128 3.48 -18.72 1.78
N GLU A 129 4.05 -18.30 2.90
CA GLU A 129 3.51 -18.59 4.23
C GLU A 129 2.21 -17.79 4.44
N ALA A 130 1.27 -18.35 5.20
CA ALA A 130 -0.03 -17.70 5.44
C ALA A 130 0.14 -16.31 6.08
N GLU A 131 1.15 -16.15 6.95
CA GLU A 131 1.49 -14.88 7.62
C GLU A 131 1.82 -13.76 6.62
N CYS A 132 2.46 -14.08 5.49
CA CYS A 132 2.76 -13.07 4.46
C CYS A 132 1.50 -12.57 3.72
N LEU A 133 0.43 -13.37 3.66
CA LEU A 133 -0.86 -12.94 3.10
C LEU A 133 -1.60 -12.02 4.08
N ASP A 134 -1.52 -12.32 5.38
CA ASP A 134 -2.11 -11.50 6.44
C ASP A 134 -1.49 -10.09 6.51
N ASP A 135 -0.19 -9.96 6.21
CA ASP A 135 0.48 -8.66 6.05
C ASP A 135 -0.12 -7.82 4.91
N VAL A 136 -0.46 -8.47 3.78
CA VAL A 136 -1.08 -7.78 2.64
C VAL A 136 -2.51 -7.37 3.00
N ASP A 137 -3.26 -8.24 3.69
CA ASP A 137 -4.61 -7.93 4.14
C ASP A 137 -4.65 -6.77 5.13
N SER A 138 -3.75 -6.79 6.12
CA SER A 138 -3.68 -5.75 7.15
C SER A 138 -3.27 -4.40 6.55
N SER A 139 -2.28 -4.39 5.66
CA SER A 139 -1.86 -3.17 4.96
C SER A 139 -2.95 -2.64 4.02
N GLY A 140 -3.65 -3.51 3.29
CA GLY A 140 -4.76 -3.12 2.41
C GLY A 140 -5.97 -2.57 3.18
N LYS A 141 -6.34 -3.20 4.30
CA LYS A 141 -7.41 -2.70 5.20
C LYS A 141 -7.06 -1.33 5.76
N THR A 142 -5.84 -1.17 6.29
CA THR A 142 -5.34 0.11 6.82
C THR A 142 -5.39 1.22 5.76
N LEU A 143 -4.99 0.89 4.52
CA LEU A 143 -5.07 1.82 3.40
C LEU A 143 -6.51 2.22 3.10
N LEU A 144 -7.43 1.25 2.96
CA LEU A 144 -8.85 1.51 2.69
C LEU A 144 -9.49 2.38 3.77
N ASP A 145 -9.26 2.06 5.04
CA ASP A 145 -9.76 2.84 6.18
C ASP A 145 -9.28 4.30 6.08
N ARG A 146 -7.99 4.51 5.76
CA ARG A 146 -7.42 5.85 5.66
C ARG A 146 -7.96 6.64 4.46
N LEU A 147 -8.22 5.99 3.34
CA LEU A 147 -8.72 6.66 2.13
C LEU A 147 -10.11 7.28 2.34
N MET A 148 -10.95 6.63 3.16
CA MET A 148 -12.30 7.08 3.44
C MET A 148 -12.39 8.20 4.48
N MET A 149 -11.29 8.50 5.19
CA MET A 149 -11.27 9.53 6.22
C MET A 149 -11.20 10.95 5.61
N PRO A 150 -11.92 11.94 6.17
CA PRO A 150 -11.75 13.34 5.78
C PRO A 150 -10.42 13.92 6.27
N ILE A 151 -9.97 14.96 5.58
CA ILE A 151 -8.95 15.89 6.05
C ILE A 151 -9.64 16.88 6.99
N ILE A 152 -9.13 17.03 8.22
CA ILE A 152 -9.64 18.02 9.17
C ILE A 152 -8.74 19.25 9.14
N PHE A 153 -9.28 20.38 8.68
CA PHE A 153 -8.55 21.64 8.71
C PHE A 153 -8.45 22.24 10.12
N PRO A 154 -7.49 23.16 10.36
CA PRO A 154 -7.32 23.78 11.67
C PRO A 154 -8.53 24.57 12.21
N ASP A 155 -9.44 24.99 11.33
CA ASP A 155 -10.72 25.62 11.67
C ASP A 155 -11.84 24.60 11.93
N GLY A 156 -11.53 23.30 11.87
CA GLY A 156 -12.45 22.19 12.12
C GLY A 156 -13.28 21.80 10.89
N SER A 157 -13.12 22.46 9.74
CA SER A 157 -13.84 22.06 8.53
C SER A 157 -13.29 20.76 7.97
N GLU A 158 -14.19 19.90 7.50
CA GLU A 158 -13.84 18.67 6.80
C GLU A 158 -13.65 18.91 5.31
N GLN A 159 -12.63 18.28 4.75
CA GLN A 159 -12.32 18.33 3.33
C GLN A 159 -11.95 16.94 2.82
N TYR A 160 -12.19 16.69 1.53
CA TYR A 160 -11.88 15.42 0.87
C TYR A 160 -10.97 15.68 -0.33
N PHE A 161 -10.16 14.67 -0.70
CA PHE A 161 -9.54 14.64 -2.02
C PHE A 161 -10.59 14.19 -3.03
N GLY A 162 -10.87 15.05 -4.00
CA GLY A 162 -11.94 14.87 -4.97
C GLY A 162 -13.30 14.74 -4.32
N SER A 163 -14.23 14.21 -5.09
CA SER A 163 -15.52 13.75 -4.61
C SER A 163 -15.42 12.38 -3.91
N PRO A 164 -16.36 12.05 -3.01
CA PRO A 164 -16.43 10.71 -2.42
C PRO A 164 -16.48 9.58 -3.47
N SER A 165 -17.07 9.83 -4.63
CA SER A 165 -17.13 8.88 -5.75
C SER A 165 -15.74 8.63 -6.38
N GLU A 166 -14.96 9.70 -6.59
CA GLU A 166 -13.59 9.59 -7.11
C GLU A 166 -12.66 8.88 -6.11
N MET A 167 -12.81 9.16 -4.81
CA MET A 167 -12.07 8.44 -3.77
C MET A 167 -12.46 6.96 -3.73
N ALA A 168 -13.76 6.66 -3.82
CA ALA A 168 -14.24 5.28 -3.87
C ALA A 168 -13.67 4.54 -5.07
N ALA A 169 -13.62 5.18 -6.25
CA ALA A 169 -13.01 4.62 -7.45
C ALA A 169 -11.50 4.39 -7.29
N ALA A 170 -10.77 5.32 -6.66
CA ALA A 170 -9.34 5.13 -6.37
C ALA A 170 -9.07 3.96 -5.40
N ALA A 171 -10.05 3.62 -4.57
CA ALA A 171 -9.99 2.48 -3.65
C ALA A 171 -10.40 1.13 -4.29
N GLU A 172 -10.99 1.11 -5.50
CA GLU A 172 -11.37 -0.14 -6.17
C GLU A 172 -10.16 -1.02 -6.49
N GLY A 173 -9.08 -0.44 -7.02
CA GLY A 173 -7.87 -1.22 -7.33
C GLY A 173 -7.25 -1.91 -6.10
N VAL A 174 -7.40 -1.29 -4.92
CA VAL A 174 -6.99 -1.91 -3.65
C VAL A 174 -7.91 -3.07 -3.28
N ARG A 175 -9.22 -2.91 -3.43
CA ARG A 175 -10.22 -3.97 -3.18
C ARG A 175 -10.03 -5.16 -4.12
N GLU A 176 -9.88 -4.91 -5.41
CA GLU A 176 -9.65 -5.95 -6.42
C GLU A 176 -8.37 -6.75 -6.10
N ARG A 177 -7.30 -6.05 -5.70
CA ARG A 177 -6.05 -6.72 -5.35
C ARG A 177 -6.15 -7.54 -4.06
N LEU A 178 -6.93 -7.09 -3.07
CA LEU A 178 -7.23 -7.90 -1.87
C LEU A 178 -8.04 -9.16 -2.22
N LEU A 179 -8.96 -9.09 -3.18
CA LEU A 179 -9.69 -10.28 -3.65
C LEU A 179 -8.74 -11.32 -4.27
N LEU A 180 -7.74 -10.88 -5.04
CA LEU A 180 -6.73 -11.79 -5.61
C LEU A 180 -5.85 -12.44 -4.52
N ILE A 181 -5.59 -11.73 -3.42
CA ILE A 181 -4.87 -12.28 -2.26
C ILE A 181 -5.70 -13.37 -1.58
N GLU A 182 -7.01 -13.14 -1.40
CA GLU A 182 -7.93 -14.15 -0.88
C GLU A 182 -8.02 -15.38 -1.78
N GLU A 183 -8.17 -15.18 -3.09
CA GLU A 183 -8.21 -16.28 -4.06
C GLU A 183 -6.95 -17.15 -3.96
N ARG A 184 -5.78 -16.50 -3.85
CA ARG A 184 -4.52 -17.21 -3.67
C ARG A 184 -4.44 -17.97 -2.34
N ARG A 185 -4.99 -17.41 -1.26
CA ARG A 185 -5.08 -18.07 0.04
C ARG A 185 -5.84 -19.39 -0.08
N LEU A 186 -6.99 -19.35 -0.77
CA LEU A 186 -7.82 -20.54 -1.04
C LEU A 186 -7.08 -21.56 -1.89
N GLN A 187 -6.41 -21.15 -2.98
CA GLN A 187 -5.62 -22.05 -3.83
C GLN A 187 -4.51 -22.77 -3.03
N LEU A 188 -3.82 -22.05 -2.15
CA LEU A 188 -2.80 -22.66 -1.28
C LEU A 188 -3.41 -23.64 -0.26
N GLN A 189 -4.61 -23.34 0.25
CA GLN A 189 -5.34 -24.24 1.14
C GLN A 189 -5.78 -25.51 0.41
N GLU A 190 -6.33 -25.39 -0.79
CA GLU A 190 -6.72 -26.52 -1.65
C GLU A 190 -5.53 -27.39 -2.02
N ALA A 191 -4.41 -26.79 -2.45
CA ALA A 191 -3.18 -27.53 -2.76
C ALA A 191 -2.63 -28.29 -1.55
N ARG A 192 -2.72 -27.73 -0.33
CA ARG A 192 -2.34 -28.44 0.90
C ARG A 192 -3.26 -29.63 1.19
N LEU A 193 -4.56 -29.51 0.92
CA LEU A 193 -5.50 -30.61 1.09
C LEU A 193 -5.24 -31.72 0.07
N HIS A 194 -5.02 -31.36 -1.20
CA HIS A 194 -4.71 -32.31 -2.27
C HIS A 194 -3.41 -33.07 -1.98
N ASN A 195 -2.33 -32.38 -1.60
CA ASN A 195 -1.07 -33.04 -1.23
C ASN A 195 -1.24 -33.99 -0.04
N ASN A 196 -2.04 -33.61 0.97
CA ASN A 196 -2.32 -34.49 2.11
C ASN A 196 -3.18 -35.71 1.73
N GLU A 197 -4.04 -35.61 0.71
CA GLU A 197 -4.82 -36.74 0.19
C GLU A 197 -3.95 -37.68 -0.64
N GLU A 198 -3.10 -37.14 -1.52
CA GLU A 198 -2.11 -37.93 -2.29
C GLU A 198 -1.14 -38.67 -1.36
N GLU A 199 -0.60 -38.01 -0.32
CA GLU A 199 0.27 -38.66 0.66
C GLU A 199 -0.46 -39.81 1.39
N LYS A 200 -1.75 -39.65 1.70
CA LYS A 200 -2.55 -40.72 2.32
C LYS A 200 -2.78 -41.88 1.37
N GLU A 201 -3.08 -41.62 0.10
CA GLU A 201 -3.23 -42.66 -0.91
C GLU A 201 -1.91 -43.41 -1.15
N GLU A 202 -0.79 -42.70 -1.23
CA GLU A 202 0.53 -43.30 -1.43
C GLU A 202 0.93 -44.19 -0.24
N VAL A 203 0.67 -43.74 1.00
CA VAL A 203 0.89 -44.53 2.22
C VAL A 203 -0.03 -45.77 2.25
N MET A 204 -1.28 -45.63 1.81
CA MET A 204 -2.23 -46.74 1.75
C MET A 204 -1.80 -47.79 0.72
N LEU A 205 -1.35 -47.38 -0.46
CA LEU A 205 -0.86 -48.26 -1.53
C LEU A 205 0.40 -49.01 -1.07
N LYS A 206 1.40 -48.31 -0.51
CA LYS A 206 2.61 -48.94 0.05
C LYS A 206 2.28 -49.96 1.15
N GLY A 207 1.26 -49.68 1.98
CA GLY A 207 0.79 -50.62 3.00
C GLY A 207 0.10 -51.87 2.43
N GLN A 208 -0.54 -51.77 1.26
CA GLN A 208 -1.13 -52.92 0.55
C GLN A 208 -0.06 -53.76 -0.15
N GLU A 209 0.91 -53.12 -0.80
CA GLU A 209 2.07 -53.79 -1.40
C GLU A 209 2.84 -54.61 -0.37
N ALA A 210 3.19 -54.00 0.77
CA ALA A 210 3.90 -54.69 1.84
C ALA A 210 3.11 -55.88 2.41
N ARG A 211 1.77 -55.85 2.40
CA ARG A 211 0.94 -56.99 2.81
C ARG A 211 0.95 -58.12 1.79
N LEU A 212 0.97 -57.80 0.49
CA LEU A 212 1.01 -58.80 -0.57
C LEU A 212 2.37 -59.50 -0.61
N ASP A 213 3.46 -58.77 -0.37
CA ASP A 213 4.81 -59.34 -0.28
C ASP A 213 4.91 -60.37 0.86
N VAL A 214 4.41 -60.06 2.05
CA VAL A 214 4.39 -61.00 3.18
C VAL A 214 3.59 -62.27 2.86
N ILE A 215 2.44 -62.13 2.19
CA ILE A 215 1.63 -63.29 1.78
C ILE A 215 2.37 -64.12 0.71
N GLY A 216 3.09 -63.46 -0.20
CA GLY A 216 3.91 -64.13 -1.21
C GLY A 216 5.06 -64.93 -0.60
N GLU A 217 5.76 -64.38 0.39
CA GLU A 217 6.80 -65.07 1.15
C GLU A 217 6.21 -66.27 1.93
N GLU A 218 5.09 -66.08 2.64
CA GLU A 218 4.42 -67.17 3.37
C GLU A 218 3.94 -68.31 2.46
N LEU A 219 3.54 -68.03 1.21
CA LEU A 219 3.15 -69.05 0.24
C LEU A 219 4.36 -69.78 -0.35
N SER A 220 5.44 -69.05 -0.64
CA SER A 220 6.70 -69.63 -1.13
C SER A 220 7.34 -70.57 -0.11
N GLU A 221 7.39 -70.18 1.17
CA GLU A 221 7.90 -71.03 2.25
C GLU A 221 7.06 -72.30 2.43
N LYS A 222 5.77 -72.24 2.08
CA LYS A 222 4.85 -73.36 2.17
C LYS A 222 5.00 -74.32 0.99
N GLU A 223 5.17 -73.81 -0.22
CA GLU A 223 5.48 -74.62 -1.40
C GLU A 223 6.84 -75.32 -1.26
N GLU A 224 7.86 -74.65 -0.71
CA GLU A 224 9.15 -75.30 -0.41
C GLU A 224 9.03 -76.41 0.65
N GLN A 225 8.19 -76.23 1.67
CA GLN A 225 7.91 -77.28 2.67
C GLN A 225 7.13 -78.47 2.08
N ASP A 226 6.16 -78.20 1.20
CA ASP A 226 5.38 -79.25 0.54
C ASP A 226 6.23 -80.04 -0.47
N GLU A 227 7.18 -79.40 -1.18
CA GLU A 227 8.14 -80.07 -2.08
C GLU A 227 9.19 -80.90 -1.32
N GLU A 228 9.64 -80.44 -0.15
CA GLU A 228 10.53 -81.22 0.74
C GLU A 228 9.81 -82.48 1.28
N GLU A 229 8.53 -82.37 1.65
CA GLU A 229 7.73 -83.53 2.08
C GLU A 229 7.47 -84.52 0.94
N GLU A 230 7.19 -84.08 -0.30
CA GLU A 230 7.04 -84.97 -1.46
C GLU A 230 8.36 -85.67 -1.85
N GLY A 231 9.49 -84.96 -1.75
CA GLY A 231 10.82 -85.52 -2.03
C GLY A 231 11.30 -86.57 -1.01
N GLU A 232 10.88 -86.46 0.27
CA GLU A 232 11.14 -87.47 1.30
C GLU A 232 10.28 -88.74 1.11
N VAL A 233 9.07 -88.60 0.57
CA VAL A 233 8.16 -89.72 0.29
C VAL A 233 8.66 -90.55 -0.91
N GLU A 234 9.17 -89.94 -1.98
CA GLU A 234 9.74 -90.67 -3.12
C GLU A 234 11.07 -91.39 -2.80
N GLN A 235 11.87 -90.87 -1.86
CA GLN A 235 13.10 -91.54 -1.40
C GLN A 235 12.83 -92.74 -0.48
N GLN A 236 11.65 -92.84 0.14
CA GLN A 236 11.24 -94.02 0.92
C GLN A 236 10.62 -95.14 0.08
N GLU A 237 10.13 -94.87 -1.14
CA GLU A 237 9.61 -95.90 -2.06
C GLU A 237 10.67 -96.57 -2.95
N SER A 238 11.93 -96.10 -2.93
CA SER A 238 13.02 -96.62 -3.78
C SER A 238 14.03 -97.54 -3.07
N VAL A 239 13.70 -98.08 -1.88
CA VAL A 239 14.51 -99.07 -1.13
C VAL A 239 13.81 -100.42 -1.03
#